data_AF-A0A656JKA3-F1
#
_entry.id   AF-A0A656JKA3-F1
#
_cell.length_a   1.000
_cell.length_b   1.000
_cell.length_c   1.000
_cell.angle_alpha   90.00
_cell.angle_beta   90.00
_cell.angle_gamma   90.00
#
_symmetry.space_group_name_H-M   'P 1'
#
loop_
_entity.id
_entity.type
_entity.pdbx_description
1 polymer ?
#
loop_
_entity_poly.entity_id
_entity_poly.type
_entity_poly.pdbx_seq_one_letter_code
_entity_poly.pdbx_strand_id
1 'polypeptide(L)'
;PGNLLALAAGGLTTLALAPFDFWPLVLVSVAMFYLGLRELSPRQALARGWCYGFGLYGAGTSWIYVSIHTYGGASVLLAGLLML
;
A
#
# COMPACT_ATOMS: atom_id res chain seq x y z
N PRO A 1 -1.04 10.31 -13.45
CA PRO A 1 0.01 9.26 -13.52
C PRO A 1 0.74 9.00 -12.19
N GLY A 2 1.28 10.02 -11.51
CA GLY A 2 2.10 9.83 -10.32
C GLY A 2 1.44 9.13 -9.13
N ASN A 3 0.11 9.28 -8.95
CA ASN A 3 -0.63 8.62 -7.87
C ASN A 3 -0.76 7.10 -8.08
N LEU A 4 -0.98 6.66 -9.31
CA LEU A 4 -1.03 5.22 -9.65
C LEU A 4 0.36 4.58 -9.48
N LEU A 5 1.42 5.30 -9.85
CA LEU A 5 2.80 4.85 -9.61
C LEU A 5 3.11 4.75 -8.11
N ALA A 6 2.62 5.68 -7.30
CA ALA A 6 2.76 5.59 -5.84
C ALA A 6 2.00 4.38 -5.29
N LEU A 7 0.78 4.11 -5.76
CA LEU A 7 0.03 2.92 -5.36
C LEU A 7 0.76 1.62 -5.74
N ALA A 8 1.29 1.53 -6.96
CA ALA A 8 2.09 0.39 -7.41
C ALA A 8 3.38 0.23 -6.58
N ALA A 9 4.09 1.34 -6.28
CA ALA A 9 5.27 1.31 -5.42
C ALA A 9 4.92 0.83 -3.99
N GLY A 10 3.81 1.31 -3.43
CA GLY A 10 3.27 0.81 -2.17
C GLY A 10 3.12 -0.70 -2.17
N GLY A 11 2.39 -1.26 -3.14
CA GLY A 11 2.19 -2.70 -3.27
C GLY A 11 3.48 -3.49 -3.57
N LEU A 12 4.44 -2.90 -4.29
CA LEU A 12 5.75 -3.49 -4.54
C LEU A 12 6.53 -3.75 -3.25
N THR A 13 6.33 -2.90 -2.24
CA THR A 13 6.95 -3.05 -0.91
C THR A 13 6.57 -4.36 -0.24
N THR A 14 5.36 -4.88 -0.47
CA THR A 14 4.91 -6.18 0.06
C THR A 14 5.80 -7.33 -0.41
N LEU A 15 6.26 -7.28 -1.67
CA LEU A 15 7.13 -8.32 -2.23
C LEU A 15 8.54 -8.31 -1.65
N ALA A 16 8.95 -7.22 -1.00
CA ALA A 16 10.23 -7.14 -0.29
C ALA A 16 10.18 -7.78 1.11
N LEU A 17 8.98 -8.02 1.64
CA LEU A 17 8.75 -8.62 2.96
C LEU A 17 8.45 -10.12 2.83
N ALA A 18 8.45 -10.81 3.97
CA ALA A 18 7.99 -12.18 4.04
C ALA A 18 6.55 -12.31 3.49
N PRO A 19 6.22 -13.40 2.79
CA PRO A 19 7.04 -14.59 2.53
C PRO A 19 7.89 -14.52 1.24
N PHE A 20 7.99 -13.35 0.59
CA PHE A 20 8.58 -13.21 -0.74
C PHE A 20 10.07 -12.86 -0.70
N ASP A 21 10.47 -12.03 0.26
CA ASP A 21 11.88 -11.71 0.57
C ASP A 21 12.70 -11.14 -0.61
N PHE A 22 12.04 -10.53 -1.62
CA PHE A 22 12.71 -9.83 -2.71
C PHE A 22 13.20 -8.46 -2.25
N TRP A 23 14.15 -8.45 -1.32
CA TRP A 23 14.61 -7.25 -0.60
C TRP A 23 15.00 -6.05 -1.48
N PRO A 24 15.56 -6.17 -2.72
CA PRO A 24 15.88 -5.00 -3.53
C PRO A 24 14.65 -4.18 -3.93
N LEU A 25 13.47 -4.79 -3.93
CA LEU A 25 12.22 -4.13 -4.31
C LEU A 25 11.82 -3.01 -3.34
N VAL A 26 12.26 -3.05 -2.08
CA VAL A 26 12.04 -1.95 -1.14
C VAL A 26 12.78 -0.68 -1.57
N LEU A 27 14.00 -0.84 -2.12
CA LEU A 27 14.79 0.29 -2.62
C LEU A 27 14.14 0.89 -3.87
N VAL A 28 13.65 0.05 -4.78
CA VAL A 28 12.91 0.47 -5.98
C VAL A 28 11.62 1.21 -5.58
N SER A 29 10.87 0.65 -4.64
CA SER A 29 9.63 1.25 -4.13
C SER A 29 9.87 2.64 -3.54
N VAL A 30 10.84 2.77 -2.63
CA VAL A 30 11.17 4.05 -1.98
C VAL A 30 11.72 5.06 -2.98
N ALA A 31 12.56 4.63 -3.93
CA ALA A 31 13.09 5.50 -4.98
C ALA A 31 11.96 6.05 -5.87
N MET A 32 11.04 5.19 -6.32
CA MET A 32 9.86 5.60 -7.10
C MET A 32 8.99 6.59 -6.33
N PHE A 33 8.75 6.33 -5.04
CA PHE A 33 7.96 7.21 -4.20
C PHE A 33 8.63 8.58 -4.01
N TYR A 34 9.92 8.60 -3.67
CA TYR A 34 10.71 9.82 -3.51
C TYR A 34 10.73 10.68 -4.78
N LEU A 35 11.05 10.07 -5.92
CA LEU A 35 11.04 10.78 -7.22
C LEU A 35 9.65 11.33 -7.54
N GLY A 36 8.60 10.59 -7.16
CA GLY A 36 7.21 11.01 -7.31
C GLY A 36 6.79 12.18 -6.43
N LEU A 37 7.52 12.49 -5.35
CA LEU A 37 7.22 13.59 -4.43
C LEU A 37 7.92 14.91 -4.79
N ARG A 38 8.87 14.89 -5.72
CA ARG A 38 9.60 16.10 -6.14
C ARG A 38 8.66 17.14 -6.74
N GLU A 39 8.91 18.41 -6.44
CA GLU A 39 8.15 19.56 -6.97
C GLU A 39 6.64 19.55 -6.65
N LEU A 40 6.20 18.79 -5.64
CA LEU A 40 4.81 18.77 -5.22
C LEU A 40 4.53 19.78 -4.10
N SER A 41 3.37 20.42 -4.17
CA SER A 41 2.81 21.11 -3.01
C SER A 41 2.50 20.12 -1.88
N PRO A 42 2.47 20.55 -0.61
CA PRO A 42 2.17 19.67 0.52
C PRO A 42 0.85 18.88 0.38
N ARG A 43 -0.19 19.49 -0.20
CA ARG A 43 -1.48 18.82 -0.44
C ARG A 43 -1.36 17.68 -1.46
N GLN A 44 -0.60 17.90 -2.53
CA GLN A 44 -0.36 16.87 -3.54
C GLN A 44 0.53 15.75 -2.99
N ALA A 45 1.54 16.10 -2.18
CA ALA A 45 2.40 15.14 -1.50
C ALA A 45 1.60 14.27 -0.53
N LEU A 46 0.63 14.85 0.20
CA LEU A 46 -0.27 14.10 1.08
C LEU A 46 -1.12 13.11 0.29
N ALA A 47 -1.75 13.53 -0.81
CA ALA A 47 -2.51 12.64 -1.67
C ALA A 47 -1.62 11.50 -2.26
N ARG A 48 -0.38 11.83 -2.63
CA ARG A 48 0.59 10.86 -3.15
C ARG A 48 0.98 9.83 -2.08
N GLY A 49 1.25 10.30 -0.86
CA GLY A 49 1.55 9.45 0.29
C GLY A 49 0.37 8.55 0.66
N TRP A 50 -0.85 9.06 0.57
CA TRP A 50 -2.06 8.26 0.77
C TRP A 50 -2.16 7.12 -0.25
N CYS A 51 -1.93 7.39 -1.54
CA CYS A 51 -1.91 6.34 -2.56
C CYS A 51 -0.81 5.29 -2.32
N TYR A 52 0.38 5.70 -1.90
CA TYR A 52 1.46 4.78 -1.54
C TYR A 52 1.08 3.89 -0.35
N GLY A 53 0.56 4.49 0.73
CA GLY A 53 0.07 3.78 1.90
C GLY A 53 -1.04 2.79 1.55
N PHE A 54 -2.00 3.22 0.73
CA PHE A 54 -3.09 2.36 0.28
C PHE A 54 -2.59 1.12 -0.46
N GLY A 55 -1.61 1.27 -1.36
CA GLY A 55 -0.99 0.12 -2.03
C GLY A 55 -0.24 -0.81 -1.07
N LEU A 56 0.54 -0.24 -0.14
CA LEU A 56 1.32 -0.99 0.84
C LEU A 56 0.45 -1.79 1.80
N TYR A 57 -0.53 -1.15 2.44
CA TYR A 57 -1.40 -1.81 3.41
C TYR A 57 -2.45 -2.69 2.70
N GLY A 58 -3.02 -2.22 1.59
CA GLY A 58 -3.95 -3.00 0.79
C GLY A 58 -3.38 -4.37 0.36
N ALA A 59 -2.09 -4.40 -0.03
CA ALA A 59 -1.43 -5.67 -0.36
C ALA A 59 -0.85 -6.38 0.87
N GLY A 60 -0.05 -5.66 1.67
CA GLY A 60 0.77 -6.23 2.75
C GLY A 60 0.01 -6.66 3.99
N THR A 61 -1.16 -6.06 4.26
CA THR A 61 -2.01 -6.43 5.41
C THR A 61 -3.33 -7.05 4.99
N SER A 62 -3.45 -7.51 3.75
CA SER A 62 -4.65 -8.19 3.22
C SER A 62 -5.08 -9.40 4.05
N TRP A 63 -4.15 -10.05 4.76
CA TRP A 63 -4.45 -11.15 5.68
C TRP A 63 -5.36 -10.74 6.85
N ILE A 64 -5.41 -9.45 7.24
CA ILE A 64 -6.30 -8.94 8.28
C ILE A 64 -7.78 -9.13 7.89
N TYR A 65 -8.08 -9.11 6.58
CA TYR A 65 -9.43 -9.38 6.07
C TYR A 65 -9.99 -10.70 6.61
N VAL A 66 -9.17 -11.77 6.58
CA VAL A 66 -9.58 -13.10 7.05
C VAL A 66 -9.95 -13.05 8.52
N SER A 67 -9.21 -12.28 9.33
CA SER A 67 -9.51 -12.12 10.74
C SER A 67 -10.85 -11.41 10.97
N ILE A 68 -11.10 -10.31 10.26
CA ILE A 68 -12.33 -9.52 10.40
C ILE A 68 -13.55 -10.29 9.89
N HIS A 69 -13.43 -10.95 8.73
CA HIS A 69 -14.52 -11.68 8.11
C HIS A 69 -14.81 -13.00 8.84
N THR A 70 -13.78 -13.81 9.08
CA THR A 70 -13.95 -15.18 9.59
C THR A 70 -14.15 -15.22 11.10
N TYR A 71 -13.33 -14.49 11.85
CA TYR A 71 -13.41 -14.50 13.32
C TYR A 71 -14.25 -13.35 13.88
N GLY A 72 -14.36 -12.23 13.15
CA GLY A 72 -15.20 -11.09 13.52
C GLY A 72 -16.66 -11.18 13.04
N GLY A 73 -16.98 -12.07 12.09
CA GLY A 73 -18.32 -12.24 11.56
C GLY A 73 -18.85 -11.07 10.72
N ALA A 74 -17.97 -10.15 10.30
CA ALA A 74 -18.35 -9.03 9.44
C ALA A 74 -18.69 -9.52 8.02
N SER A 75 -19.66 -8.87 7.37
CA SER A 75 -19.97 -9.15 5.97
C SER A 75 -18.77 -8.85 5.07
N VAL A 76 -18.71 -9.49 3.89
CA VAL A 76 -17.62 -9.33 2.91
C VAL A 76 -17.28 -7.85 2.65
N LEU A 77 -18.30 -7.02 2.41
CA LEU A 77 -18.11 -5.59 2.14
C LEU A 77 -17.59 -4.84 3.36
N LEU A 78 -18.16 -5.09 4.54
CA LEU A 78 -17.73 -4.43 5.78
C LEU A 78 -16.30 -4.80 6.15
N ALA A 79 -15.93 -6.08 6.02
CA ALA A 79 -14.58 -6.55 6.28
C ALA A 79 -13.55 -5.92 5.34
N GLY A 80 -13.90 -5.78 4.05
CA GLY A 80 -13.06 -5.08 3.08
C GLY A 80 -12.87 -3.59 3.41
N LEU A 81 -13.96 -2.90 3.78
CA LEU A 81 -13.90 -1.47 4.13
C LEU A 81 -13.19 -1.18 5.44
N LEU A 82 -13.21 -2.11 6.41
CA LEU A 82 -12.48 -1.95 7.67
C LEU A 82 -10.97 -2.24 7.52
N MET A 83 -10.60 -3.02 6.52
CA MET A 83 -9.21 -3.37 6.24
C MET A 83 -8.49 -2.31 5.40
N LEU A 84 -9.21 -1.62 4.51
CA LEU A 84 -8.70 -0.57 3.62
C LEU A 84 -8.73 0.83 4.26
#